data_AF-A0A932PIT1-F1
#
_entry.id   AF-A0A932PIT1-F1
#
_cell.length_a   1.000
_cell.length_b   1.000
_cell.length_c   1.000
_cell.angle_alpha   90.00
_cell.angle_beta   90.00
_cell.angle_gamma   90.00
#
_symmetry.space_group_name_H-M   'P 1'
#
loop_
_entity.id
_entity.type
_entity.pdbx_description
1 polymer ?
#
loop_
_entity_poly.entity_id
_entity_poly.type
_entity_poly.pdbx_seq_one_letter_code
_entity_poly.pdbx_strand_id
1 'polypeptide(L)'
;MSRFAWYLSLLILLAYTQAAQSDDRQKAEKQVRKIAAMATDKTGRQMVSMAIADTLKLSRPQMVKERCRIGLDYGSFFVAHQLIAGGLSPIQIESDLKAGKNVWQIADERHADWKKIAENAKKQYSKVEDYIYRHFLNKKNGDADQERDLVDKYDVKHDAVRTDFDVTPKEMVEAQAQYIFWRNLAGKQQGGGSMTVAERMAAGLDHTTATHDTNGGISAPTAGGLPH
;
A
#
# COMPACT_ATOMS: atom_id res chain seq x y z
N MET A 1 -9.40 50.67 -8.38
CA MET A 1 -8.39 49.74 -7.83
C MET A 1 -7.20 49.72 -8.77
N SER A 2 -5.98 49.99 -8.30
CA SER A 2 -4.81 50.02 -9.18
C SER A 2 -4.52 48.62 -9.72
N ARG A 3 -4.09 48.51 -10.98
CA ARG A 3 -3.67 47.22 -11.59
C ARG A 3 -2.64 46.50 -10.72
N PHE A 4 -1.81 47.25 -10.00
CA PHE A 4 -0.81 46.75 -9.06
C PHE A 4 -1.41 46.01 -7.86
N ALA A 5 -2.50 46.54 -7.26
CA ALA A 5 -3.20 45.87 -6.17
C ALA A 5 -3.87 44.56 -6.63
N TRP A 6 -4.37 44.52 -7.87
CA TRP A 6 -4.96 43.32 -8.44
C TRP A 6 -3.93 42.21 -8.72
N TYR A 7 -2.76 42.55 -9.28
CA TYR A 7 -1.66 41.59 -9.47
C TYR A 7 -1.11 41.05 -8.15
N LEU A 8 -1.00 41.91 -7.12
CA LEU A 8 -0.54 41.49 -5.80
C LEU A 8 -1.54 40.53 -5.13
N SER A 9 -2.85 40.80 -5.25
CA SER A 9 -3.89 39.88 -4.75
C SER A 9 -3.88 38.53 -5.48
N LEU A 10 -3.64 38.53 -6.80
CA LEU A 10 -3.49 37.31 -7.60
C LEU A 10 -2.28 36.48 -7.19
N LEU A 11 -1.12 37.12 -6.97
CA LEU A 11 0.09 36.44 -6.50
C LEU A 11 -0.06 35.83 -5.11
N ILE A 12 -0.73 36.54 -4.20
CA ILE A 12 -1.02 36.04 -2.86
C ILE A 12 -1.97 34.83 -2.94
N LEU A 13 -3.05 34.90 -3.72
CA LEU A 13 -3.95 33.77 -3.91
C LEU A 13 -3.22 32.54 -4.48
N LEU A 14 -2.34 32.75 -5.46
CA LEU A 14 -1.56 31.68 -6.08
C LEU A 14 -0.58 31.02 -5.09
N ALA A 15 0.03 31.80 -4.20
CA ALA A 15 0.93 31.28 -3.18
C ALA A 15 0.20 30.44 -2.11
N TYR A 16 -0.99 30.87 -1.69
CA TYR A 16 -1.80 30.13 -0.70
C TYR A 16 -2.29 28.78 -1.24
N THR A 17 -2.68 28.70 -2.51
CA THR A 17 -3.15 27.44 -3.10
C THR A 17 -2.03 26.40 -3.21
N GLN A 18 -0.79 26.82 -3.53
CA GLN A 18 0.34 25.90 -3.59
C GLN A 18 0.74 25.35 -2.21
N ALA A 19 0.72 26.20 -1.17
CA ALA A 19 1.03 25.76 0.19
C ALA A 19 0.01 24.74 0.72
N ALA A 20 -1.29 24.98 0.49
CA ALA A 20 -2.35 24.04 0.88
C ALA A 20 -2.25 22.71 0.12
N GLN A 21 -1.97 22.76 -1.18
CA GLN A 21 -1.80 21.56 -2.01
C GLN A 21 -0.58 20.73 -1.57
N SER A 22 0.51 21.38 -1.13
CA SER A 22 1.70 20.70 -0.60
C SER A 22 1.42 19.96 0.71
N ASP A 23 0.66 20.58 1.63
CA ASP A 23 0.24 19.94 2.89
C ASP A 23 -0.68 18.74 2.63
N ASP A 24 -1.66 18.88 1.73
CA ASP A 24 -2.54 17.77 1.36
C ASP A 24 -1.79 16.61 0.68
N ARG A 25 -0.79 16.90 -0.16
CA ARG A 25 0.09 15.89 -0.77
C ARG A 25 0.85 15.10 0.30
N GLN A 26 1.47 15.80 1.27
CA GLN A 26 2.19 15.15 2.36
C GLN A 26 1.27 14.27 3.23
N LYS A 27 0.05 14.74 3.50
CA LYS A 27 -0.96 13.94 4.21
C LYS A 27 -1.35 12.69 3.42
N ALA A 28 -1.55 12.82 2.11
CA ALA A 28 -1.84 11.69 1.23
C ALA A 28 -0.71 10.66 1.27
N GLU A 29 0.52 11.11 1.04
CA GLU A 29 1.70 10.25 1.09
C GLU A 29 1.81 9.52 2.43
N LYS A 30 1.66 10.23 3.54
CA LYS A 30 1.70 9.63 4.88
C LYS A 30 0.67 8.53 5.08
N GLN A 31 -0.58 8.71 4.62
CA GLN A 31 -1.60 7.65 4.78
C GLN A 31 -1.34 6.46 3.85
N VAL A 32 -0.91 6.73 2.61
CA VAL A 32 -0.60 5.69 1.62
C VAL A 32 0.61 4.86 2.06
N ARG A 33 1.65 5.49 2.61
CA ARG A 33 2.83 4.83 3.18
C ARG A 33 2.47 3.82 4.26
N LYS A 34 1.44 4.06 5.07
CA LYS A 34 0.98 3.08 6.06
C LYS A 34 0.41 1.81 5.42
N ILE A 35 -0.27 1.93 4.29
CA ILE A 35 -0.78 0.79 3.53
C ILE A 35 0.40 -0.03 3.00
N ALA A 36 1.38 0.64 2.37
CA ALA A 36 2.59 -0.01 1.87
C ALA A 36 3.38 -0.70 2.98
N ALA A 37 3.61 -0.01 4.11
CA ALA A 37 4.31 -0.55 5.26
C ALA A 37 3.59 -1.73 5.91
N MET A 38 2.26 -1.75 5.93
CA MET A 38 1.52 -2.93 6.42
C MET A 38 1.71 -4.15 5.51
N ALA A 39 1.94 -3.94 4.21
CA ALA A 39 2.12 -5.01 3.25
C ALA A 39 3.53 -5.60 3.22
N THR A 40 4.46 -5.14 4.05
CA THR A 40 5.83 -5.70 4.09
C THR A 40 5.83 -7.10 4.68
N ASP A 41 4.98 -7.33 5.69
CA ASP A 41 4.74 -8.62 6.34
C ASP A 41 3.81 -9.52 5.50
N LYS A 42 3.96 -10.85 5.57
CA LYS A 42 3.15 -11.77 4.76
C LYS A 42 1.66 -11.72 5.15
N THR A 43 1.33 -11.80 6.43
CA THR A 43 -0.06 -11.74 6.88
C THR A 43 -0.62 -10.33 6.64
N GLY A 44 0.18 -9.30 6.92
CA GLY A 44 -0.18 -7.91 6.58
C GLY A 44 -0.50 -7.72 5.10
N ARG A 45 0.35 -8.25 4.20
CA ARG A 45 0.16 -8.23 2.73
C ARG A 45 -1.10 -8.95 2.29
N GLN A 46 -1.37 -10.13 2.87
CA GLN A 46 -2.61 -10.85 2.62
C GLN A 46 -3.83 -9.97 2.96
N MET A 47 -3.86 -9.36 4.15
CA MET A 47 -4.95 -8.47 4.57
C MET A 47 -5.07 -7.21 3.69
N VAL A 48 -3.95 -6.58 3.36
CA VAL A 48 -3.91 -5.42 2.46
C VAL A 48 -4.48 -5.76 1.09
N SER A 49 -4.07 -6.89 0.53
CA SER A 49 -4.50 -7.33 -0.80
C SER A 49 -6.01 -7.59 -0.86
N MET A 50 -6.59 -8.25 0.16
CA MET A 50 -8.04 -8.44 0.25
C MET A 50 -8.78 -7.10 0.39
N ALA A 51 -8.31 -6.24 1.30
CA ALA A 51 -8.96 -4.96 1.57
C ALA A 51 -8.94 -4.04 0.34
N ILE A 52 -7.84 -4.01 -0.43
CA ILE A 52 -7.73 -3.20 -1.65
C ILE A 52 -8.59 -3.79 -2.76
N ALA A 53 -8.55 -5.10 -2.99
CA ALA A 53 -9.40 -5.75 -3.98
C ALA A 53 -10.88 -5.43 -3.75
N ASP A 54 -11.34 -5.51 -2.50
CA ASP A 54 -12.73 -5.22 -2.12
C ASP A 54 -13.09 -3.73 -2.24
N THR A 55 -12.14 -2.82 -2.03
CA THR A 55 -12.37 -1.38 -2.21
C THR A 55 -12.42 -0.98 -3.68
N LEU A 56 -11.53 -1.53 -4.49
CA LEU A 56 -11.46 -1.27 -5.93
C LEU A 56 -12.49 -2.08 -6.72
N LYS A 57 -13.17 -3.04 -6.08
CA LYS A 57 -14.11 -3.99 -6.72
C LYS A 57 -13.45 -4.77 -7.86
N LEU A 58 -12.18 -5.14 -7.67
CA LEU A 58 -11.42 -5.97 -8.59
C LEU A 58 -11.34 -7.39 -8.03
N SER A 59 -11.29 -8.40 -8.90
CA SER A 59 -10.87 -9.71 -8.42
C SER A 59 -9.43 -9.61 -7.93
N ARG A 60 -9.14 -10.20 -6.77
CA ARG A 60 -7.80 -10.15 -6.17
C ARG A 60 -6.71 -10.71 -7.10
N PRO A 61 -6.95 -11.78 -7.89
CA PRO A 61 -5.94 -12.27 -8.84
C PRO A 61 -5.63 -11.28 -9.98
N GLN A 62 -6.65 -10.58 -10.50
CA GLN A 62 -6.44 -9.54 -11.51
C GLN A 62 -5.65 -8.36 -10.92
N MET A 63 -5.99 -7.94 -9.71
CA MET A 63 -5.31 -6.86 -9.00
C MET A 63 -3.83 -7.21 -8.76
N VAL A 64 -3.52 -8.40 -8.23
CA VAL A 64 -2.13 -8.85 -7.99
C VAL A 64 -1.37 -8.92 -9.31
N LYS A 65 -1.97 -9.51 -10.36
CA LYS A 65 -1.35 -9.59 -11.69
C LYS A 65 -1.03 -8.21 -12.25
N GLU A 66 -1.96 -7.26 -12.16
CA GLU A 66 -1.75 -5.89 -12.60
C GLU A 66 -0.63 -5.22 -11.83
N ARG A 67 -0.70 -5.25 -10.49
CA ARG A 67 0.28 -4.69 -9.57
C ARG A 67 1.70 -5.20 -9.82
N CYS A 68 1.85 -6.51 -9.97
CA CYS A 68 3.14 -7.14 -10.29
C CYS A 68 3.68 -6.72 -11.65
N ARG A 69 2.80 -6.63 -12.65
CA ARG A 69 3.16 -6.22 -14.02
C ARG A 69 3.67 -4.78 -14.09
N ILE A 70 3.14 -3.87 -13.28
CA ILE A 70 3.59 -2.46 -13.23
C ILE A 70 4.57 -2.18 -12.08
N GLY A 71 4.91 -3.18 -11.27
CA GLY A 71 5.94 -3.09 -10.23
C GLY A 71 5.63 -2.12 -9.09
N LEU A 72 4.36 -1.88 -8.78
CA LEU A 72 3.96 -0.94 -7.72
C LEU A 72 3.70 -1.64 -6.39
N ASP A 73 4.15 -1.01 -5.29
CA ASP A 73 3.73 -1.39 -3.95
C ASP A 73 2.22 -1.12 -3.77
N TYR A 74 1.60 -1.72 -2.75
CA TYR A 74 0.16 -1.58 -2.55
C TYR A 74 -0.31 -0.13 -2.33
N GLY A 75 0.50 0.71 -1.72
CA GLY A 75 0.20 2.13 -1.55
C GLY A 75 0.23 2.87 -2.89
N SER A 76 1.31 2.73 -3.66
CA SER A 76 1.44 3.35 -4.98
C SER A 76 0.38 2.83 -5.96
N PHE A 77 0.08 1.54 -5.92
CA PHE A 77 -0.99 0.93 -6.71
C PHE A 77 -2.37 1.53 -6.36
N PHE A 78 -2.65 1.73 -5.07
CA PHE A 78 -3.87 2.40 -4.63
C PHE A 78 -3.97 3.83 -5.20
N VAL A 79 -2.89 4.61 -5.17
CA VAL A 79 -2.85 5.97 -5.76
C VAL A 79 -3.12 5.91 -7.26
N ALA A 80 -2.49 4.98 -8.00
CA ALA A 80 -2.73 4.83 -9.43
C ALA A 80 -4.24 4.62 -9.73
N HIS A 81 -4.93 3.79 -8.94
CA HIS A 81 -6.37 3.61 -9.08
C HIS A 81 -7.21 4.83 -8.64
N GLN A 82 -6.74 5.64 -7.70
CA GLN A 82 -7.38 6.93 -7.41
C GLN A 82 -7.29 7.88 -8.61
N LEU A 83 -6.16 7.90 -9.33
CA LEU A 83 -6.01 8.70 -10.55
C LEU A 83 -6.92 8.19 -11.67
N ILE A 84 -7.05 6.86 -11.82
CA ILE A 84 -7.99 6.25 -12.78
C ILE A 84 -9.43 6.65 -12.44
N ALA A 85 -9.82 6.57 -11.16
CA ALA A 85 -11.13 7.02 -10.71
C ALA A 85 -11.35 8.53 -10.89
N GLY A 86 -10.27 9.32 -10.96
CA GLY A 86 -10.27 10.74 -11.31
C GLY A 86 -10.33 11.02 -12.82
N GLY A 87 -10.36 9.99 -13.67
CA GLY A 87 -10.49 10.10 -15.12
C GLY A 87 -9.19 9.93 -15.91
N LEU A 88 -8.07 9.64 -15.25
CA LEU A 88 -6.82 9.37 -15.96
C LEU A 88 -6.86 7.99 -16.64
N SER A 89 -6.36 7.89 -17.87
CA SER A 89 -6.35 6.61 -18.59
C SER A 89 -5.35 5.63 -17.95
N PRO A 90 -5.72 4.35 -17.71
CA PRO A 90 -4.79 3.33 -17.24
C PRO A 90 -3.58 3.16 -18.18
N ILE A 91 -3.81 3.29 -19.49
CA ILE A 91 -2.75 3.18 -20.52
C ILE A 91 -1.75 4.33 -20.38
N GLN A 92 -2.22 5.54 -20.06
CA GLN A 92 -1.35 6.70 -19.83
C GLN A 92 -0.50 6.52 -18.58
N ILE A 93 -1.10 6.07 -17.46
CA ILE A 93 -0.36 5.79 -16.23
C ILE A 93 0.74 4.76 -16.50
N GLU A 94 0.41 3.66 -17.16
CA GLU A 94 1.41 2.64 -17.48
C GLU A 94 2.53 3.17 -18.39
N SER A 95 2.19 3.99 -19.39
CA SER A 95 3.19 4.62 -20.25
C SER A 95 4.12 5.56 -19.47
N ASP A 96 3.56 6.38 -18.58
CA ASP A 96 4.33 7.31 -17.75
C ASP A 96 5.25 6.55 -16.77
N LEU A 97 4.76 5.44 -16.18
CA LEU A 97 5.57 4.55 -15.34
C LEU A 97 6.72 3.92 -16.14
N LYS A 98 6.46 3.44 -17.36
CA LYS A 98 7.49 2.90 -18.27
C LYS A 98 8.51 3.95 -18.70
N ALA A 99 8.12 5.22 -18.76
CA ALA A 99 9.03 6.34 -18.99
C ALA A 99 9.87 6.70 -17.75
N GLY A 100 9.73 5.96 -16.63
CA GLY A 100 10.53 6.13 -15.42
C GLY A 100 9.93 7.10 -14.40
N LYS A 101 8.73 7.65 -14.64
CA LYS A 101 8.03 8.43 -13.62
C LYS A 101 7.51 7.51 -12.52
N ASN A 102 7.40 8.04 -11.30
CA ASN A 102 6.66 7.39 -10.23
C ASN A 102 5.22 7.93 -10.15
N VAL A 103 4.35 7.22 -9.43
CA VAL A 103 2.92 7.57 -9.34
C VAL A 103 2.68 8.96 -8.73
N TRP A 104 3.57 9.43 -7.84
CA TRP A 104 3.47 10.74 -7.22
C TRP A 104 3.76 11.86 -8.21
N GLN A 105 4.80 11.70 -9.04
CA GLN A 105 5.10 12.63 -10.13
C GLN A 105 3.95 12.70 -11.14
N ILE A 106 3.40 11.54 -11.52
CA ILE A 106 2.24 11.47 -12.42
C ILE A 106 1.06 12.23 -11.80
N ALA A 107 0.75 11.97 -10.54
CA ALA A 107 -0.35 12.63 -9.84
C ALA A 107 -0.14 14.15 -9.74
N ASP A 108 1.08 14.62 -9.44
CA ASP A 108 1.41 16.06 -9.36
C ASP A 108 1.23 16.74 -10.73
N GLU A 109 1.77 16.15 -11.80
CA GLU A 109 1.65 16.66 -13.19
C GLU A 109 0.19 16.71 -13.67
N ARG A 110 -0.66 15.84 -13.13
CA ARG A 110 -2.09 15.78 -13.46
C ARG A 110 -2.97 16.53 -12.48
N HIS A 111 -2.38 17.30 -11.56
CA HIS A 111 -3.08 18.07 -10.54
C HIS A 111 -4.08 17.23 -9.73
N ALA A 112 -3.63 16.08 -9.24
CA ALA A 112 -4.44 15.17 -8.46
C ALA A 112 -5.07 15.86 -7.24
N ASP A 113 -6.29 15.45 -6.90
CA ASP A 113 -6.98 15.89 -5.68
C ASP A 113 -6.36 15.20 -4.47
N TRP A 114 -5.27 15.77 -3.96
CA TRP A 114 -4.51 15.22 -2.84
C TRP A 114 -5.33 15.07 -1.57
N LYS A 115 -6.26 16.01 -1.33
CA LYS A 115 -7.17 15.95 -0.19
C LYS A 115 -8.04 14.71 -0.25
N LYS A 116 -8.68 14.46 -1.40
CA LYS A 116 -9.51 13.26 -1.61
C LYS A 116 -8.68 11.98 -1.55
N ILE A 117 -7.47 11.98 -2.12
CA ILE A 117 -6.56 10.82 -2.03
C ILE A 117 -6.20 10.54 -0.57
N ALA A 118 -5.88 11.56 0.23
CA ALA A 118 -5.57 11.40 1.65
C ALA A 118 -6.76 10.82 2.45
N GLU A 119 -7.97 11.33 2.20
CA GLU A 119 -9.19 10.81 2.84
C GLU A 119 -9.47 9.36 2.45
N ASN A 120 -9.33 9.01 1.18
CA ASN A 120 -9.54 7.66 0.68
C ASN A 120 -8.46 6.70 1.18
N ALA A 121 -7.20 7.13 1.23
CA ALA A 121 -6.10 6.34 1.79
C ALA A 121 -6.31 6.09 3.29
N LYS A 122 -6.78 7.08 4.05
CA LYS A 122 -7.14 6.90 5.46
C LYS A 122 -8.25 5.85 5.63
N LYS A 123 -9.32 5.92 4.82
CA LYS A 123 -10.42 4.93 4.84
C LYS A 123 -9.90 3.54 4.47
N GLN A 124 -9.05 3.46 3.45
CA GLN A 124 -8.46 2.19 3.02
C GLN A 124 -7.59 1.60 4.13
N TYR A 125 -6.77 2.41 4.79
CA TYR A 125 -5.95 1.95 5.91
C TYR A 125 -6.81 1.43 7.06
N SER A 126 -7.87 2.15 7.45
CA SER A 126 -8.81 1.66 8.47
C SER A 126 -9.53 0.36 8.06
N LYS A 127 -9.75 0.14 6.76
CA LYS A 127 -10.25 -1.13 6.27
C LYS A 127 -9.20 -2.24 6.43
N VAL A 128 -7.93 -1.98 6.15
CA VAL A 128 -6.84 -2.95 6.41
C VAL A 128 -6.79 -3.33 7.89
N GLU A 129 -6.90 -2.35 8.79
CA GLU A 129 -6.97 -2.58 10.24
C GLU A 129 -8.14 -3.49 10.63
N ASP A 130 -9.32 -3.27 10.05
CA ASP A 130 -10.50 -4.10 10.25
C ASP A 130 -10.30 -5.54 9.74
N TYR A 131 -9.62 -5.74 8.60
CA TYR A 131 -9.30 -7.09 8.11
C TYR A 131 -8.35 -7.81 9.07
N ILE A 132 -7.30 -7.13 9.55
CA ILE A 132 -6.38 -7.70 10.56
C ILE A 132 -7.15 -8.07 11.83
N TYR A 133 -7.98 -7.15 12.35
CA TYR A 133 -8.77 -7.43 13.54
C TYR A 133 -9.70 -8.63 13.35
N ARG A 134 -10.47 -8.66 12.24
CA ARG A 134 -11.40 -9.75 11.96
C ARG A 134 -10.69 -11.08 11.76
N HIS A 135 -9.57 -11.10 11.06
CA HIS A 135 -8.75 -12.31 10.86
C HIS A 135 -8.45 -13.01 12.19
N PHE A 136 -8.05 -12.23 13.20
CA PHE A 136 -7.72 -12.75 14.53
C PHE A 136 -8.92 -12.83 15.49
N LEU A 137 -10.10 -12.34 15.12
CA LEU A 137 -11.24 -12.25 16.03
C LEU A 137 -11.83 -13.62 16.38
N ASN A 138 -11.80 -14.58 15.47
CA ASN A 138 -12.17 -15.98 15.74
C ASN A 138 -11.65 -16.89 14.63
N LYS A 139 -11.56 -18.20 14.92
CA LYS A 139 -11.11 -19.21 13.95
C LYS A 139 -11.93 -19.19 12.66
N LYS A 140 -13.25 -18.97 12.74
CA LYS A 140 -14.12 -18.91 11.56
C LYS A 140 -13.69 -17.84 10.56
N ASN A 141 -13.26 -16.67 11.02
CA ASN A 141 -12.78 -15.62 10.14
C ASN A 141 -11.45 -16.00 9.49
N GLY A 142 -10.49 -16.51 10.27
CA GLY A 142 -9.22 -17.00 9.72
C GLY A 142 -9.41 -18.13 8.70
N ASP A 143 -10.32 -19.07 8.96
CA ASP A 143 -10.69 -20.15 8.02
C ASP A 143 -11.32 -19.56 6.73
N ALA A 144 -12.18 -18.54 6.84
CA ALA A 144 -12.78 -17.88 5.68
C ALA A 144 -11.75 -17.13 4.83
N ASP A 145 -10.75 -16.52 5.46
CA ASP A 145 -9.64 -15.87 4.76
C ASP A 145 -8.79 -16.90 3.99
N GLN A 146 -8.53 -18.07 4.59
CA GLN A 146 -7.84 -19.18 3.92
C GLN A 146 -8.66 -19.76 2.76
N GLU A 147 -9.97 -19.95 2.94
CA GLU A 147 -10.86 -20.40 1.87
C GLU A 147 -10.84 -19.41 0.71
N ARG A 148 -10.88 -18.12 1.00
CA ARG A 148 -10.76 -17.08 -0.01
C ARG A 148 -9.41 -17.15 -0.75
N ASP A 149 -8.31 -17.33 -0.03
CA ASP A 149 -6.99 -17.50 -0.67
C ASP A 149 -6.98 -18.68 -1.65
N LEU A 150 -7.60 -19.81 -1.27
CA LEU A 150 -7.70 -20.99 -2.14
C LEU A 150 -8.55 -20.72 -3.39
N VAL A 151 -9.70 -20.06 -3.22
CA VAL A 151 -10.59 -19.68 -4.34
C VAL A 151 -9.89 -18.71 -5.29
N ASP A 152 -9.22 -17.71 -4.74
CA ASP A 152 -8.46 -16.72 -5.51
C ASP A 152 -7.16 -17.32 -6.09
N LYS A 153 -6.75 -18.53 -5.67
CA LYS A 153 -5.42 -19.11 -5.95
C LYS A 153 -4.31 -18.12 -5.56
N TYR A 154 -4.50 -17.40 -4.46
CA TYR A 154 -3.60 -16.39 -3.97
C TYR A 154 -2.37 -17.05 -3.33
N ASP A 155 -1.18 -16.60 -3.74
CA ASP A 155 0.07 -16.93 -3.08
C ASP A 155 0.78 -15.65 -2.66
N VAL A 156 0.90 -15.46 -1.34
CA VAL A 156 1.54 -14.30 -0.73
C VAL A 156 3.00 -14.13 -1.14
N LYS A 157 3.70 -15.22 -1.48
CA LYS A 157 5.11 -15.17 -1.92
C LYS A 157 5.23 -14.63 -3.34
N HIS A 158 4.26 -14.95 -4.20
CA HIS A 158 4.22 -14.47 -5.58
C HIS A 158 3.59 -13.09 -5.72
N ASP A 159 2.86 -12.62 -4.71
CA ASP A 159 2.34 -11.26 -4.66
C ASP A 159 3.45 -10.23 -4.41
N ALA A 160 4.55 -10.60 -3.75
CA ALA A 160 5.57 -9.62 -3.37
C ALA A 160 6.29 -8.97 -4.57
N VAL A 161 6.33 -7.64 -4.59
CA VAL A 161 7.15 -6.86 -5.53
C VAL A 161 8.25 -6.12 -4.77
N ARG A 162 9.34 -5.78 -5.47
CA ARG A 162 10.51 -5.12 -4.87
C ARG A 162 10.15 -3.84 -4.12
N THR A 163 9.24 -3.04 -4.66
CA THR A 163 8.81 -1.74 -4.10
C THR A 163 8.03 -1.88 -2.80
N ASP A 164 7.49 -3.06 -2.46
CA ASP A 164 6.86 -3.29 -1.15
C ASP A 164 7.87 -3.17 0.00
N PHE A 165 9.16 -3.27 -0.28
CA PHE A 165 10.23 -3.17 0.70
C PHE A 165 10.90 -1.79 0.72
N ASP A 166 10.44 -0.83 -0.09
CA ASP A 166 10.93 0.55 -0.12
C ASP A 166 10.30 1.40 1.02
N VAL A 167 10.32 0.84 2.23
CA VAL A 167 9.76 1.43 3.45
C VAL A 167 10.86 1.80 4.43
N THR A 168 10.67 2.87 5.17
CA THR A 168 11.65 3.29 6.18
C THR A 168 11.56 2.39 7.43
N PRO A 169 12.66 2.25 8.19
CA PRO A 169 12.63 1.51 9.46
C PRO A 169 11.55 2.01 10.44
N LYS A 170 11.31 3.33 10.46
CA LYS A 170 10.26 3.93 11.29
C LYS A 170 8.87 3.47 10.85
N GLU A 171 8.59 3.48 9.55
CA GLU A 171 7.29 3.03 9.01
C GLU A 171 7.06 1.54 9.30
N MET A 172 8.10 0.70 9.20
CA MET A 172 7.99 -0.72 9.58
C MET A 172 7.64 -0.90 11.05
N VAL A 173 8.30 -0.17 11.95
CA VAL A 173 8.02 -0.24 13.40
C VAL A 173 6.60 0.23 13.70
N GLU A 174 6.14 1.32 13.08
CA GLU A 174 4.77 1.81 13.24
C GLU A 174 3.74 0.80 12.71
N ALA A 175 3.98 0.21 11.53
CA ALA A 175 3.11 -0.81 10.96
C ALA A 175 3.06 -2.07 11.85
N GLN A 176 4.20 -2.53 12.35
CA GLN A 176 4.27 -3.67 13.26
C GLN A 176 3.53 -3.41 14.57
N ALA A 177 3.72 -2.23 15.17
CA ALA A 177 3.02 -1.84 16.39
C ALA A 177 1.49 -1.87 16.17
N GLN A 178 1.01 -1.36 15.03
CA GLN A 178 -0.41 -1.35 14.70
C GLN A 178 -0.96 -2.76 14.45
N TYR A 179 -0.22 -3.61 13.75
CA TYR A 179 -0.59 -5.01 13.54
C TYR A 179 -0.73 -5.76 14.88
N ILE A 180 0.27 -5.64 15.75
CA ILE A 180 0.28 -6.25 17.08
C ILE A 180 -0.90 -5.73 17.92
N PHE A 181 -1.19 -4.43 17.85
CA PHE A 181 -2.33 -3.84 18.55
C PHE A 181 -3.64 -4.52 18.16
N TRP A 182 -3.97 -4.60 16.87
CA TRP A 182 -5.24 -5.19 16.41
C TRP A 182 -5.34 -6.68 16.66
N ARG A 183 -4.25 -7.42 16.43
CA ARG A 183 -4.17 -8.84 16.77
C ARG A 183 -4.44 -9.08 18.25
N ASN A 184 -3.77 -8.33 19.14
CA ASN A 184 -3.93 -8.49 20.58
C ASN A 184 -5.32 -8.05 21.05
N LEU A 185 -5.89 -7.01 20.44
CA LEU A 185 -7.26 -6.57 20.74
C LEU A 185 -8.27 -7.66 20.39
N ALA A 186 -8.11 -8.32 19.24
CA ALA A 186 -8.93 -9.44 18.82
C ALA A 186 -8.80 -10.64 19.77
N GLY A 187 -7.57 -11.00 20.18
CA GLY A 187 -7.32 -12.09 21.13
C GLY A 187 -7.97 -11.87 22.50
N LYS A 188 -7.95 -10.63 23.02
CA LYS A 188 -8.63 -10.28 24.29
C LYS A 188 -10.14 -10.52 24.24
N GLN A 189 -10.78 -10.33 23.08
CA GLN A 189 -12.21 -10.54 22.91
C GLN A 189 -12.61 -12.02 22.90
N GLN A 190 -11.66 -12.95 22.67
CA GLN A 190 -11.91 -14.39 22.71
C GLN A 190 -11.87 -15.00 24.14
N GLY A 191 -11.60 -14.20 25.18
CA GLY A 191 -11.44 -14.69 26.55
C GLY A 191 -10.17 -15.54 26.78
N GLY A 192 -9.31 -15.67 25.76
CA GLY A 192 -8.02 -16.36 25.83
C GLY A 192 -6.93 -15.43 26.36
N GLY A 193 -6.23 -15.88 27.40
CA GLY A 193 -5.08 -15.19 27.98
C GLY A 193 -3.95 -14.92 26.96
N SER A 194 -3.05 -14.02 27.36
CA SER A 194 -1.80 -13.68 26.66
C SER A 194 -1.20 -14.86 25.88
N MET A 195 -0.75 -14.58 24.64
CA MET A 195 -0.01 -15.52 23.77
C MET A 195 0.98 -16.39 24.54
N THR A 196 1.06 -17.64 24.12
CA THR A 196 2.16 -18.52 24.49
C THR A 196 3.47 -18.02 23.88
N VAL A 197 4.60 -18.38 24.49
CA VAL A 197 5.94 -17.99 24.02
C VAL A 197 6.21 -18.50 22.59
N ALA A 198 5.65 -19.65 22.22
CA ALA A 198 5.79 -20.24 20.89
C ALA A 198 5.12 -19.41 19.79
N GLU A 199 3.89 -18.92 20.03
CA GLU A 199 3.20 -18.04 19.09
C GLU A 199 3.91 -16.69 18.94
N ARG A 200 4.52 -16.20 20.03
CA ARG A 200 5.33 -14.97 20.00
C ARG A 200 6.62 -15.16 19.20
N MET A 201 7.27 -16.32 19.31
CA MET A 201 8.47 -16.65 18.54
C MET A 201 8.17 -16.91 17.06
N ALA A 202 7.07 -17.61 16.72
CA ALA A 202 6.67 -17.84 15.34
C ALA A 202 6.39 -16.52 14.60
N ALA A 203 5.70 -15.59 15.26
CA ALA A 203 5.50 -14.24 14.73
C ALA A 203 6.82 -13.48 14.57
N GLY A 204 7.73 -13.56 15.55
CA GLY A 204 9.06 -12.94 15.46
C GLY A 204 9.94 -13.50 14.34
N LEU A 205 9.89 -14.81 14.11
CA LEU A 205 10.66 -15.50 13.07
C LEU A 205 10.21 -15.14 11.66
N ASP A 206 8.90 -15.04 11.41
CA ASP A 206 8.37 -14.61 10.11
C ASP A 206 8.83 -13.17 9.78
N HIS A 207 8.90 -12.30 10.78
CA HIS A 207 9.42 -10.93 10.63
C HIS A 207 10.94 -10.86 10.39
N THR A 208 11.75 -11.78 10.96
CA THR A 208 13.20 -11.84 10.69
C THR A 208 13.55 -12.44 9.33
N THR A 209 12.72 -13.33 8.77
CA THR A 209 12.96 -13.86 7.42
C THR A 209 12.78 -12.80 6.32
N ALA A 210 11.88 -11.84 6.50
CA ALA A 210 11.70 -10.70 5.59
C ALA A 210 12.93 -9.76 5.54
N THR A 211 13.77 -9.75 6.58
CA THR A 211 15.00 -8.94 6.63
C THR A 211 16.25 -9.72 6.15
N HIS A 212 16.22 -11.06 6.15
CA HIS A 212 17.37 -11.89 5.81
C HIS A 212 17.40 -12.42 4.36
N ASP A 213 16.29 -12.37 3.61
CA ASP A 213 16.22 -12.82 2.21
C ASP A 213 16.77 -11.80 1.18
N THR A 214 17.49 -10.78 1.62
CA THR A 214 18.21 -9.86 0.72
C THR A 214 19.49 -10.44 0.12
N ASN A 215 19.87 -11.68 0.46
CA ASN A 215 21.06 -12.36 -0.08
C ASN A 215 20.79 -13.68 -0.83
N GLY A 216 19.53 -14.00 -1.13
CA GLY A 216 19.13 -15.28 -1.70
C GLY A 216 18.58 -15.21 -3.14
N GLY A 217 19.44 -14.86 -4.11
CA GLY A 217 19.29 -15.33 -5.49
C GLY A 217 18.09 -14.84 -6.31
N ILE A 218 18.16 -13.62 -6.83
CA ILE A 218 17.63 -13.32 -8.16
C ILE A 218 18.77 -12.72 -8.97
N SER A 219 19.64 -13.57 -9.52
CA SER A 219 20.46 -13.17 -10.65
C SER A 219 19.50 -12.88 -11.81
N ALA A 220 19.41 -11.60 -12.20
CA ALA A 220 18.71 -11.21 -13.41
C ALA A 220 19.24 -12.06 -14.59
N PRO A 221 18.37 -12.60 -15.46
CA PRO A 221 18.86 -13.24 -16.67
C PRO A 221 19.61 -12.19 -17.49
N THR A 222 20.87 -12.48 -17.77
CA THR A 222 21.71 -11.68 -18.67
C THR A 222 20.99 -11.57 -20.01
N ALA A 223 20.64 -10.35 -20.40
CA ALA A 223 20.09 -10.05 -21.71
C ALA A 223 21.09 -10.51 -22.79
N GLY A 224 20.59 -11.23 -23.79
CA GLY A 224 21.40 -11.88 -24.81
C GLY A 224 22.22 -10.90 -25.66
N GLY A 225 23.40 -11.36 -26.05
CA GLY A 225 24.16 -10.87 -27.20
C GLY A 225 24.62 -12.07 -28.04
N LEU A 226 24.09 -12.20 -29.25
CA LEU A 226 24.68 -12.96 -30.37
C LEU A 226 25.55 -11.97 -31.20
N PRO A 227 26.23 -12.41 -32.27
CA PRO A 227 27.41 -13.28 -32.34
C PRO A 227 28.60 -12.55 -33.02
N HIS A 228 29.81 -13.13 -32.99
CA HIS A 228 30.83 -13.04 -34.05
C HIS A 228 31.76 -14.25 -33.98
#